data_AF-A0A6I1JCY5-F1
#
_entry.id   AF-A0A6I1JCY5-F1
#
_cell.length_a   1.000
_cell.length_b   1.000
_cell.length_c   1.000
_cell.angle_alpha   90.00
_cell.angle_beta   90.00
_cell.angle_gamma   90.00
#
_symmetry.space_group_name_H-M   'P 1'
#
loop_
_entity.id
_entity.type
_entity.pdbx_description
1 polymer ?
#
loop_
_entity_poly.entity_id
_entity_poly.type
_entity_poly.pdbx_seq_one_letter_code
_entity_poly.pdbx_strand_id
1 'polypeptide(L)' 'VAQEWSPHLEGSRDLIADHRAPMNCGNFNVRTGRCGGAQR' A
#
# COMPACT_ATOMS: atom_id res chain seq x y z
N VAL A 1 21.22 -6.62 -18.47
CA VAL A 1 20.10 -6.75 -17.51
C VAL A 1 19.71 -5.35 -17.08
N ALA A 2 18.48 -4.93 -17.38
CA ALA A 2 17.96 -3.66 -16.88
C ALA A 2 17.57 -3.86 -15.41
N GLN A 3 17.97 -2.93 -14.54
CA GLN A 3 17.49 -2.89 -13.17
C GLN A 3 16.01 -2.49 -13.22
N GLU A 4 15.13 -3.17 -12.49
CA GLU A 4 13.76 -2.72 -12.38
C GLU A 4 13.73 -1.27 -11.88
N TRP A 5 12.81 -0.48 -12.44
CA TRP A 5 12.55 0.91 -12.05
C TRP A 5 12.15 1.05 -10.57
N SER A 6 11.92 -0.06 -9.87
CA SER A 6 11.76 -0.11 -8.42
C SER A 6 12.33 -1.43 -7.88
N PRO A 7 13.15 -1.38 -6.81
CA PRO A 7 13.53 -2.59 -6.10
C PRO A 7 12.29 -3.27 -5.51
N HIS A 8 12.35 -4.59 -5.35
CA HIS A 8 11.30 -5.31 -4.64
C HIS A 8 11.18 -4.79 -3.21
N LEU A 9 9.97 -4.42 -2.81
CA LEU A 9 9.63 -3.96 -1.46
C LEU A 9 8.74 -5.01 -0.81
N GLU A 10 9.27 -5.78 0.15
CA GLU A 10 8.52 -6.84 0.82
C GLU A 10 7.22 -6.31 1.47
N GLY A 11 7.26 -5.09 2.02
CA GLY A 11 6.13 -4.44 2.67
C GLY A 11 4.98 -4.04 1.76
N SER A 12 5.17 -4.01 0.43
CA SER A 12 4.10 -3.67 -0.51
C SER A 12 3.22 -4.85 -0.90
N ARG A 13 3.64 -6.09 -0.59
CA ARG A 13 2.93 -7.32 -0.95
C ARG A 13 1.47 -7.33 -0.48
N ASP A 14 1.23 -6.82 0.72
CA ASP A 14 -0.08 -6.86 1.38
C ASP A 14 -0.82 -5.51 1.29
N LEU A 15 -0.35 -4.56 0.48
CA LEU A 15 -0.99 -3.25 0.31
C LEU A 15 -1.90 -3.25 -0.92
N ILE A 16 -3.09 -2.67 -0.77
CA ILE A 16 -4.00 -2.35 -1.87
C ILE A 16 -4.28 -0.85 -1.88
N ALA A 17 -4.52 -0.30 -3.08
CA ALA A 17 -5.02 1.06 -3.22
C ALA A 17 -6.50 1.11 -2.84
N ASP A 18 -6.86 1.76 -1.72
CA ASP A 18 -8.25 1.94 -1.30
C ASP A 18 -8.63 3.43 -1.31
N HIS A 19 -9.37 3.84 -2.33
CA HIS A 19 -9.89 5.20 -2.49
C HIS A 19 -11.41 5.26 -2.39
N ARG A 20 -12.03 4.21 -1.83
CA ARG A 20 -13.48 4.06 -1.80
C ARG A 20 -14.01 4.64 -0.50
N ALA A 21 -15.06 5.45 -0.59
CA ALA A 21 -15.78 5.90 0.59
C ALA A 21 -16.45 4.70 1.31
N PRO A 22 -16.55 4.71 2.64
CA PRO A 22 -16.10 5.78 3.54
C PRO A 22 -14.62 5.68 3.96
N MET A 23 -13.94 4.56 3.67
CA MET A 23 -12.62 4.26 4.23
C MET A 23 -11.49 5.10 3.63
N ASN A 24 -11.50 5.35 2.31
CA ASN A 24 -10.62 6.25 1.55
C ASN A 24 -9.18 6.36 2.12
N CYS A 25 -8.54 5.22 2.23
CA CYS A 25 -7.34 4.98 3.01
C CYS A 25 -6.03 5.21 2.23
N GLY A 26 -6.08 5.27 0.91
CA GLY A 26 -4.90 5.31 0.05
C GLY A 26 -4.22 3.95 0.01
N ASN A 27 -3.37 3.63 1.00
CA ASN A 27 -2.72 2.33 1.10
C ASN A 27 -3.34 1.51 2.24
N PHE A 28 -4.20 0.56 1.92
CA PHE A 28 -4.78 -0.35 2.90
C PHE A 28 -4.00 -1.65 2.98
N ASN A 29 -3.60 -2.06 4.19
CA ASN A 29 -2.93 -3.34 4.40
C ASN A 29 -3.93 -4.46 4.68
N VAL A 30 -4.10 -5.40 3.74
CA VAL A 30 -5.11 -6.47 3.84
C VAL A 30 -4.81 -7.50 4.91
N ARG A 31 -3.54 -7.64 5.31
CA ARG A 31 -3.11 -8.59 6.33
C ARG A 31 -3.39 -8.09 7.74
N THR A 32 -3.23 -6.79 7.98
CA THR A 32 -3.39 -6.16 9.30
C THR A 32 -4.71 -5.40 9.45
N GLY A 33 -5.41 -5.12 8.35
CA GLY A 33 -6.63 -4.32 8.33
C GLY A 33 -6.40 -2.84 8.66
N ARG A 34 -5.19 -2.32 8.43
CA ARG A 34 -4.81 -0.95 8.81
C ARG A 34 -4.43 -0.10 7.60
N CYS A 35 -4.69 1.19 7.70
CA CYS A 35 -4.18 2.18 6.76
C CYS A 35 -2.68 2.42 6.96
N GLY A 36 -1.94 2.36 5.86
CA GLY A 36 -0.52 2.70 5.77
C GLY A 36 -0.34 4.03 5.04
N GLY A 37 0.71 4.78 5.41
CA GLY A 37 0.90 6.15 4.94
C GLY A 37 0.33 7.14 5.95
N ALA A 38 1.09 8.21 6.21
CA ALA A 38 0.86 9.13 7.31
C ALA A 38 -0.56 9.70 7.31
N GLN A 39 -1.20 9.60 8.47
CA GLN A 39 -2.20 10.57 8.92
C GLN A 39 -1.59 11.97 8.84
N ARG A 40 -1.97 12.76 7.83
CA ARG A 40 -2.08 14.21 7.87
C ARG A 40 -3.11 14.68 6.87
#